data_AF-A0A1L9T676-F1
#
_entry.id   AF-A0A1L9T676-F1
#
_cell.length_a   1.000
_cell.length_b   1.000
_cell.length_c   1.000
_cell.angle_alpha   90.00
_cell.angle_beta   90.00
_cell.angle_gamma   90.00
#
_symmetry.space_group_name_H-M   'P 1'
#
loop_
_entity.id
_entity.type
_entity.pdbx_description
1 polymer ?
#
loop_
_entity_poly.entity_id
_entity_poly.type
_entity_poly.pdbx_seq_one_letter_code
_entity_poly.pdbx_strand_id
1 'polypeptide(L)'
;MKSYLKWTALAVAAGIQSCTAQTYTECNPTEKTCPANDGLASWSFYTDFTTGADSFDGWTVAAGDVTSTSLGAEFTINEQGDAPTIETDFYFMFGYFEVVMRAANGTGIVSTAILESDDLDEIDWEQVSTFDNEIQTNYFGKGNTTSYDRATTVSVTSPTETFHTYGISWTAERTQWYVDGNLVRTLNYADAVSGTNYPQTPMRPRIGIWAGGDPNNAEGTIQWAGGETDYTQAPFTMYVQSVRIINYTPAESYTWTDMTGSYESIRASNETEGGAGGAVGSSSSVIAETSSSPGPIASASSVSSST
;
A
#
# COMPACT_ATOMS: atom_id res chain seq x y z
N MET A 1 -26.08 17.87 -27.14
CA MET A 1 -26.86 17.40 -25.98
C MET A 1 -26.37 16.02 -25.62
N LYS A 2 -25.71 15.89 -24.46
CA LYS A 2 -25.20 14.62 -23.93
C LYS A 2 -26.40 13.77 -23.47
N SER A 3 -26.48 12.52 -23.94
CA SER A 3 -27.43 11.53 -23.43
C SER A 3 -26.65 10.49 -22.64
N TYR A 4 -26.96 10.39 -21.35
CA TYR A 4 -26.40 9.44 -20.42
C TYR A 4 -27.16 8.12 -20.56
N LEU A 5 -26.48 7.05 -21.00
CA LEU A 5 -27.01 5.69 -20.91
C LEU A 5 -26.54 5.07 -19.59
N LYS A 6 -27.51 4.76 -18.72
CA LYS A 6 -27.33 4.04 -17.48
C LYS A 6 -27.08 2.56 -17.81
N TRP A 7 -25.97 2.01 -17.35
CA TRP A 7 -25.70 0.58 -17.44
C TRP A 7 -26.12 -0.11 -16.15
N THR A 8 -27.06 -1.04 -16.27
CA THR A 8 -27.41 -2.01 -15.23
C THR A 8 -26.39 -3.15 -15.31
N ALA A 9 -25.56 -3.31 -14.27
CA ALA A 9 -24.68 -4.47 -14.13
C ALA A 9 -25.50 -5.68 -13.68
N LEU A 10 -25.43 -6.76 -14.45
CA LEU A 10 -25.94 -8.08 -14.07
C LEU A 10 -24.76 -8.87 -13.50
N ALA A 11 -24.80 -9.18 -12.21
CA ALA A 11 -23.84 -10.07 -11.59
C ALA A 11 -24.12 -11.52 -12.00
N VAL A 12 -23.15 -12.18 -12.62
CA VAL A 12 -23.13 -13.63 -12.78
C VAL A 12 -21.87 -14.13 -12.07
N ALA A 13 -22.08 -14.76 -10.92
CA ALA A 13 -21.06 -15.55 -10.24
C ALA A 13 -20.92 -16.90 -10.96
N ALA A 14 -19.74 -17.16 -11.54
CA ALA A 14 -19.32 -18.49 -11.94
C ALA A 14 -17.80 -18.59 -11.75
N GLY A 15 -17.38 -19.55 -10.93
CA GLY A 15 -15.98 -19.82 -10.60
C GLY A 15 -15.17 -20.13 -11.86
N ILE A 16 -14.24 -19.23 -12.15
CA ILE A 16 -13.11 -19.41 -13.03
C ILE A 16 -11.91 -19.05 -12.14
N GLN A 17 -10.86 -19.89 -12.18
CA GLN A 17 -9.54 -19.59 -11.62
C GLN A 17 -8.90 -18.42 -12.39
N SER A 18 -9.59 -17.30 -12.39
CA SER A 18 -9.08 -15.99 -12.74
C SER A 18 -7.94 -15.74 -11.77
N CYS A 19 -6.86 -15.06 -12.21
CA CYS A 19 -5.91 -14.46 -11.28
C CYS A 19 -6.73 -13.93 -10.11
N THR A 20 -6.54 -14.52 -8.93
CA THR A 20 -7.17 -14.01 -7.72
C THR A 20 -6.87 -12.52 -7.77
N ALA A 21 -7.93 -11.70 -7.78
CA ALA A 21 -7.78 -10.29 -7.48
C ALA A 21 -6.77 -10.22 -6.32
N GLN A 22 -5.80 -9.34 -6.46
CA GLN A 22 -4.65 -9.13 -5.58
C GLN A 22 -4.94 -9.36 -4.08
N THR A 23 -6.17 -9.06 -3.70
CA THR A 23 -6.77 -9.15 -2.37
C THR A 23 -7.53 -10.46 -2.12
N TYR A 24 -7.19 -11.19 -1.07
CA TYR A 24 -7.96 -12.35 -0.61
C TYR A 24 -7.82 -12.55 0.91
N THR A 25 -8.81 -13.23 1.50
CA THR A 25 -8.78 -13.68 2.90
C THR A 25 -9.22 -15.14 2.99
N GLU A 26 -8.53 -15.94 3.80
CA GLU A 26 -8.95 -17.32 4.12
C GLU A 26 -10.10 -17.32 5.14
N CYS A 27 -10.12 -16.30 6.00
CA CYS A 27 -11.11 -16.16 7.05
C CYS A 27 -11.56 -14.71 7.20
N ASN A 28 -12.74 -14.39 6.66
CA ASN A 28 -13.33 -13.07 6.83
C ASN A 28 -14.02 -12.95 8.22
N PRO A 29 -13.53 -12.08 9.13
CA PRO A 29 -14.05 -11.95 10.48
C PRO A 29 -15.40 -11.23 10.55
N THR A 30 -15.87 -10.62 9.46
CA THR A 30 -17.24 -10.07 9.35
C THR A 30 -18.29 -11.14 9.02
N GLU A 31 -17.85 -12.34 8.64
CA GLU A 31 -18.74 -13.44 8.25
C GLU A 31 -18.72 -14.61 9.26
N LYS A 32 -17.58 -14.81 9.94
CA LYS A 32 -17.34 -15.95 10.85
C LYS A 32 -16.28 -15.61 11.89
N THR A 33 -16.19 -16.41 12.94
CA THR A 33 -15.10 -16.29 13.91
C THR A 33 -13.80 -16.81 13.30
N CYS A 34 -12.75 -16.00 13.37
CA CYS A 34 -11.43 -16.30 12.83
C CYS A 34 -10.39 -16.42 13.95
N PRO A 35 -9.27 -17.14 13.70
CA PRO A 35 -8.10 -17.07 14.56
C PRO A 35 -7.63 -15.61 14.71
N ALA A 36 -6.93 -15.33 15.81
CA ALA A 36 -6.27 -14.04 15.97
C ALA A 36 -5.19 -13.87 14.90
N ASN A 37 -5.02 -12.64 14.40
CA ASN A 37 -3.90 -12.31 13.52
C ASN A 37 -2.61 -12.25 14.32
N ASP A 38 -1.54 -12.84 13.81
CA ASP A 38 -0.20 -12.66 14.37
C ASP A 38 0.20 -11.18 14.24
N GLY A 39 0.64 -10.56 15.33
CA GLY A 39 0.89 -9.13 15.40
C GLY A 39 2.38 -8.78 15.40
N LEU A 40 2.70 -7.59 14.89
CA LEU A 40 4.01 -7.00 15.08
C LEU A 40 4.18 -6.54 16.55
N ALA A 41 4.80 -7.37 17.37
CA ALA A 41 5.03 -7.11 18.79
C ALA A 41 6.13 -6.05 19.08
N SER A 42 6.52 -5.26 18.09
CA SER A 42 7.50 -4.19 18.19
C SER A 42 6.95 -2.88 17.65
N TRP A 43 7.55 -1.77 18.09
CA TRP A 43 7.18 -0.43 17.59
C TRP A 43 7.54 -0.22 16.12
N SER A 44 8.58 -0.90 15.64
CA SER A 44 9.09 -0.71 14.29
C SER A 44 9.61 -2.01 13.71
N PHE A 45 9.43 -2.14 12.40
CA PHE A 45 10.04 -3.18 11.58
C PHE A 45 10.70 -2.50 10.38
N TYR A 46 11.89 -2.96 10.02
CA TYR A 46 12.64 -2.43 8.88
C TYR A 46 13.32 -3.57 8.15
N THR A 47 13.14 -3.60 6.84
CA THR A 47 13.79 -4.53 5.94
C THR A 47 14.58 -3.76 4.90
N ASP A 48 15.86 -4.11 4.77
CA ASP A 48 16.71 -3.72 3.65
C ASP A 48 16.96 -4.94 2.77
N PHE A 49 16.24 -5.02 1.65
CA PHE A 49 16.30 -6.16 0.75
C PHE A 49 17.59 -6.21 -0.06
N THR A 50 18.48 -5.23 0.05
CA THR A 50 19.80 -5.25 -0.60
C THR A 50 20.83 -6.08 0.16
N THR A 51 20.49 -6.51 1.38
CA THR A 51 21.43 -7.20 2.30
C THR A 51 21.53 -8.71 2.09
N GLY A 52 20.77 -9.29 1.16
CA GLY A 52 20.81 -10.70 0.79
C GLY A 52 19.55 -11.47 1.20
N ALA A 53 19.55 -12.80 1.03
CA ALA A 53 18.38 -13.65 1.26
C ALA A 53 17.84 -13.60 2.70
N ASP A 54 18.70 -13.36 3.69
CA ASP A 54 18.27 -13.25 5.10
C ASP A 54 17.40 -11.99 5.35
N SER A 55 17.34 -11.04 4.41
CA SER A 55 16.45 -9.87 4.51
C SER A 55 14.96 -10.22 4.46
N PHE A 56 14.60 -11.42 4.00
CA PHE A 56 13.22 -11.89 3.96
C PHE A 56 12.71 -12.41 5.31
N ASP A 57 13.50 -12.37 6.39
CA ASP A 57 13.00 -12.65 7.73
C ASP A 57 11.81 -11.73 8.08
N GLY A 58 10.66 -12.32 8.44
CA GLY A 58 9.40 -11.61 8.68
C GLY A 58 8.51 -11.46 7.44
N TRP A 59 8.87 -12.11 6.33
CA TRP A 59 8.12 -12.16 5.08
C TRP A 59 7.87 -13.60 4.62
N THR A 60 6.67 -13.82 4.08
CA THR A 60 6.29 -15.03 3.36
C THR A 60 6.17 -14.72 1.86
N VAL A 61 6.71 -15.60 1.01
CA VAL A 61 6.45 -15.56 -0.43
C VAL A 61 5.09 -16.20 -0.68
N ALA A 62 4.08 -15.36 -0.93
CA ALA A 62 2.70 -15.79 -1.13
C ALA A 62 2.46 -16.40 -2.52
N ALA A 63 3.21 -15.94 -3.53
CA ALA A 63 3.14 -16.44 -4.89
C ALA A 63 4.44 -16.20 -5.65
N GLY A 64 4.72 -17.05 -6.65
CA GLY A 64 5.89 -16.96 -7.50
C GLY A 64 7.22 -17.10 -6.73
N ASP A 65 8.28 -16.54 -7.30
CA ASP A 65 9.61 -16.47 -6.71
C ASP A 65 10.04 -15.02 -6.57
N VAL A 66 10.62 -14.68 -5.42
CA VAL A 66 11.17 -13.34 -5.12
C VAL A 66 12.55 -13.53 -4.54
N THR A 67 13.53 -12.84 -5.09
CA THR A 67 14.93 -12.97 -4.67
C THR A 67 15.56 -11.62 -4.35
N SER A 68 16.57 -11.62 -3.48
CA SER A 68 17.32 -10.40 -3.16
C SER A 68 18.43 -10.19 -4.18
N THR A 69 18.57 -8.95 -4.64
CA THR A 69 19.60 -8.45 -5.55
C THR A 69 20.27 -7.20 -4.96
N SER A 70 21.27 -6.64 -5.65
CA SER A 70 21.85 -5.35 -5.25
C SER A 70 20.88 -4.16 -5.38
N LEU A 71 19.74 -4.34 -6.05
CA LEU A 71 18.67 -3.35 -6.17
C LEU A 71 17.53 -3.57 -5.16
N GLY A 72 17.59 -4.66 -4.38
CA GLY A 72 16.54 -5.07 -3.45
C GLY A 72 15.85 -6.36 -3.88
N ALA A 73 14.64 -6.58 -3.37
CA ALA A 73 13.79 -7.70 -3.74
C ALA A 73 13.33 -7.52 -5.20
N GLU A 74 13.54 -8.56 -6.01
CA GLU A 74 13.22 -8.61 -7.43
C GLU A 74 11.96 -9.44 -7.65
N PHE A 75 10.96 -8.82 -8.31
CA PHE A 75 9.68 -9.43 -8.66
C PHE A 75 9.57 -9.42 -10.18
N THR A 76 9.54 -10.58 -10.82
CA THR A 76 9.61 -10.68 -12.28
C THR A 76 8.46 -11.50 -12.87
N ILE A 77 7.81 -10.94 -13.88
CA ILE A 77 6.88 -11.63 -14.78
C ILE A 77 7.67 -12.06 -16.01
N ASN A 78 7.88 -13.36 -16.17
CA ASN A 78 8.53 -13.96 -17.34
C ASN A 78 7.49 -14.48 -18.34
N GLU A 79 6.36 -14.97 -17.85
CA GLU A 79 5.30 -15.51 -18.68
C GLU A 79 3.90 -15.26 -18.09
N GLN A 80 2.87 -15.64 -18.86
CA GLN A 80 1.49 -15.48 -18.47
C GLN A 80 1.19 -16.24 -17.16
N GLY A 81 0.53 -15.57 -16.21
CA GLY A 81 0.18 -16.14 -14.91
C GLY A 81 1.22 -15.92 -13.81
N ASP A 82 2.40 -15.40 -14.14
CA ASP A 82 3.35 -14.95 -13.11
C ASP A 82 2.76 -13.75 -12.34
N ALA A 83 2.76 -13.87 -11.01
CA ALA A 83 2.35 -12.80 -10.10
C ALA A 83 3.15 -12.87 -8.78
N PRO A 84 4.49 -12.73 -8.83
CA PRO A 84 5.31 -12.88 -7.64
C PRO A 84 4.92 -11.86 -6.58
N THR A 85 4.70 -12.35 -5.36
CA THR A 85 4.12 -11.59 -4.26
C THR A 85 4.75 -12.01 -2.93
N ILE A 86 5.12 -11.03 -2.11
CA ILE A 86 5.45 -11.24 -0.70
C ILE A 86 4.43 -10.58 0.21
N GLU A 87 4.25 -11.12 1.40
CA GLU A 87 3.46 -10.51 2.47
C GLU A 87 4.21 -10.64 3.81
N THR A 88 3.98 -9.72 4.73
CA THR A 88 4.58 -9.86 6.06
C THR A 88 3.91 -11.00 6.83
N ASP A 89 4.68 -11.69 7.67
CA ASP A 89 4.17 -12.75 8.55
C ASP A 89 3.22 -12.24 9.64
N PHE A 90 3.21 -10.92 9.84
CA PHE A 90 2.46 -10.25 10.89
C PHE A 90 1.54 -9.16 10.31
N TYR A 91 0.57 -8.76 11.12
CA TYR A 91 -0.27 -7.59 10.92
C TYR A 91 0.20 -6.46 11.83
N PHE A 92 -0.15 -5.23 11.49
CA PHE A 92 -0.02 -4.07 12.37
C PHE A 92 -1.32 -3.26 12.38
N MET A 93 -1.54 -2.52 13.46
CA MET A 93 -2.80 -1.81 13.68
C MET A 93 -2.56 -0.33 13.88
N PHE A 94 -2.93 0.44 12.84
CA PHE A 94 -2.56 1.82 12.63
C PHE A 94 -1.04 2.05 12.65
N GLY A 95 -0.61 3.15 12.05
CA GLY A 95 0.79 3.55 12.07
C GLY A 95 1.27 4.12 10.76
N TYR A 96 2.48 3.72 10.38
CA TYR A 96 3.13 4.18 9.18
C TYR A 96 3.72 3.01 8.41
N PHE A 97 3.44 2.95 7.11
CA PHE A 97 4.05 2.02 6.17
C PHE A 97 4.78 2.82 5.10
N GLU A 98 6.00 2.41 4.76
CA GLU A 98 6.80 3.03 3.74
C GLU A 98 7.54 1.97 2.95
N VAL A 99 7.49 2.10 1.62
CA VAL A 99 8.17 1.23 0.68
C VAL A 99 9.01 2.07 -0.27
N VAL A 100 10.26 1.66 -0.49
CA VAL A 100 11.11 2.23 -1.54
C VAL A 100 11.08 1.28 -2.72
N MET A 101 10.39 1.66 -3.79
CA MET A 101 10.21 0.78 -4.96
C MET A 101 10.46 1.51 -6.28
N ARG A 102 10.86 0.72 -7.28
CA ARG A 102 10.87 1.07 -8.69
C ARG A 102 9.94 0.11 -9.41
N ALA A 103 8.90 0.65 -10.03
CA ALA A 103 7.88 -0.13 -10.72
C ALA A 103 8.44 -0.79 -11.99
N ALA A 104 7.74 -1.80 -12.47
CA ALA A 104 8.03 -2.43 -13.75
C ALA A 104 7.45 -1.63 -14.92
N ASN A 105 8.17 -1.63 -16.04
CA ASN A 105 7.64 -1.12 -17.31
C ASN A 105 7.05 -2.27 -18.13
N GLY A 106 6.08 -1.97 -19.01
CA GLY A 106 5.45 -2.91 -19.94
C GLY A 106 3.93 -2.81 -19.93
N THR A 107 3.29 -2.61 -21.08
CA THR A 107 1.82 -2.43 -21.17
C THR A 107 1.07 -3.49 -20.36
N GLY A 108 0.08 -3.07 -19.59
CA GLY A 108 -0.74 -3.99 -18.79
C GLY A 108 -0.09 -4.49 -17.50
N ILE A 109 1.17 -4.13 -17.22
CA ILE A 109 1.89 -4.51 -16.00
C ILE A 109 1.58 -3.54 -14.87
N VAL A 110 1.30 -4.11 -13.70
CA VAL A 110 0.97 -3.40 -12.47
C VAL A 110 1.99 -3.76 -11.40
N SER A 111 2.59 -2.75 -10.78
CA SER A 111 3.44 -2.87 -9.59
C SER A 111 2.68 -2.35 -8.38
N THR A 112 2.55 -3.18 -7.35
CA THR A 112 1.67 -2.90 -6.22
C THR A 112 2.38 -3.00 -4.87
N ALA A 113 1.98 -2.13 -3.95
CA ALA A 113 2.26 -2.25 -2.52
C ALA A 113 1.01 -1.85 -1.74
N ILE A 114 0.35 -2.84 -1.13
CA ILE A 114 -0.91 -2.65 -0.41
C ILE A 114 -0.76 -2.97 1.07
N LEU A 115 -1.63 -2.37 1.87
CA LEU A 115 -2.00 -2.86 3.19
C LEU A 115 -3.34 -3.58 3.05
N GLU A 116 -3.43 -4.82 3.53
CA GLU A 116 -4.67 -5.60 3.45
C GLU A 116 -4.97 -6.31 4.77
N SER A 117 -6.24 -6.30 5.16
CA SER A 117 -6.77 -6.96 6.36
C SER A 117 -7.59 -8.20 6.01
N ASP A 118 -7.87 -9.02 7.01
CA ASP A 118 -8.69 -10.23 6.83
C ASP A 118 -10.16 -9.94 6.51
N ASP A 119 -10.68 -8.74 6.82
CA ASP A 119 -12.02 -8.33 6.39
C ASP A 119 -12.03 -7.58 5.06
N LEU A 120 -10.86 -7.45 4.40
CA LEU A 120 -10.67 -6.75 3.14
C LEU A 120 -10.86 -5.23 3.24
N ASP A 121 -10.61 -4.63 4.41
CA ASP A 121 -10.10 -3.25 4.43
C ASP A 121 -8.72 -3.22 3.74
N GLU A 122 -8.50 -2.22 2.88
CA GLU A 122 -7.34 -2.12 1.99
C GLU A 122 -6.88 -0.67 1.81
N ILE A 123 -5.57 -0.45 1.70
CA ILE A 123 -4.95 0.83 1.32
C ILE A 123 -3.82 0.60 0.32
N ASP A 124 -3.90 1.26 -0.84
CA ASP A 124 -3.20 0.79 -2.03
C ASP A 124 -2.25 1.86 -2.59
N TRP A 125 -1.09 1.40 -3.06
CA TRP A 125 -0.30 2.04 -4.11
C TRP A 125 -0.29 1.14 -5.34
N GLU A 126 -0.78 1.66 -6.47
CA GLU A 126 -0.86 0.94 -7.74
C GLU A 126 -0.15 1.73 -8.84
N GLN A 127 1.01 1.25 -9.28
CA GLN A 127 1.68 1.78 -10.45
C GLN A 127 1.28 0.94 -11.67
N VAL A 128 0.49 1.54 -12.55
CA VAL A 128 0.18 1.00 -13.88
C VAL A 128 1.23 1.52 -14.84
N SER A 129 2.00 0.64 -15.47
CA SER A 129 3.18 1.02 -16.27
C SER A 129 2.91 2.05 -17.38
N THR A 130 1.70 2.08 -17.93
CA THR A 130 1.28 3.04 -18.97
C THR A 130 1.05 4.46 -18.45
N PHE A 131 1.13 4.66 -17.13
CA PHE A 131 1.09 5.96 -16.48
C PHE A 131 2.51 6.47 -16.22
N ASP A 132 3.13 7.01 -17.27
CA ASP A 132 4.56 7.39 -17.30
C ASP A 132 5.01 8.33 -16.16
N ASN A 133 4.10 9.15 -15.63
CA ASN A 133 4.42 10.16 -14.63
C ASN A 133 3.41 10.22 -13.47
N GLU A 134 2.78 9.08 -13.21
CA GLU A 134 1.62 8.98 -12.35
C GLU A 134 1.59 7.64 -11.62
N ILE A 135 1.01 7.64 -10.42
CA ILE A 135 0.72 6.44 -9.63
C ILE A 135 -0.68 6.58 -9.04
N GLN A 136 -1.41 5.48 -8.91
CA GLN A 136 -2.72 5.48 -8.28
C GLN A 136 -2.60 5.21 -6.78
N THR A 137 -3.40 5.95 -6.02
CA THR A 137 -3.74 5.66 -4.63
C THR A 137 -5.17 5.14 -4.62
N ASN A 138 -5.47 4.17 -3.78
CA ASN A 138 -6.82 3.63 -3.67
C ASN A 138 -7.06 3.06 -2.27
N TYR A 139 -8.32 2.72 -1.97
CA TYR A 139 -8.70 2.10 -0.71
C TYR A 139 -10.00 1.31 -0.88
N PHE A 140 -10.14 0.25 -0.10
CA PHE A 140 -11.39 -0.49 0.06
C PHE A 140 -11.72 -0.63 1.53
N GLY A 141 -13.01 -0.65 1.84
CA GLY A 141 -13.49 -0.97 3.18
C GLY A 141 -14.32 -2.24 3.09
N LYS A 142 -13.97 -3.26 3.86
CA LYS A 142 -14.74 -4.51 4.00
C LYS A 142 -14.99 -5.21 2.66
N GLY A 143 -14.05 -5.13 1.73
CA GLY A 143 -14.18 -5.69 0.37
C GLY A 143 -15.31 -5.07 -0.46
N ASN A 144 -15.82 -3.90 -0.08
CA ASN A 144 -16.97 -3.29 -0.73
C ASN A 144 -16.57 -2.77 -2.13
N THR A 145 -16.96 -3.46 -3.19
CA THR A 145 -16.70 -3.07 -4.59
C THR A 145 -17.89 -2.42 -5.30
N THR A 146 -18.87 -1.90 -4.53
CA THR A 146 -20.07 -1.26 -5.11
C THR A 146 -19.77 0.02 -5.89
N SER A 147 -18.61 0.63 -5.66
CA SER A 147 -18.09 1.78 -6.41
C SER A 147 -16.58 1.62 -6.65
N TYR A 148 -16.11 2.17 -7.77
CA TYR A 148 -14.69 2.25 -8.15
C TYR A 148 -14.20 3.70 -8.26
N ASP A 149 -14.88 4.62 -7.57
CA ASP A 149 -14.61 6.06 -7.55
C ASP A 149 -13.55 6.48 -6.52
N ARG A 150 -12.93 5.50 -5.87
CA ARG A 150 -11.97 5.68 -4.76
C ARG A 150 -10.54 5.85 -5.23
N ALA A 151 -10.22 5.37 -6.43
CA ALA A 151 -8.90 5.55 -7.01
C ALA A 151 -8.65 7.04 -7.29
N THR A 152 -7.46 7.51 -6.96
CA THR A 152 -6.99 8.86 -7.29
C THR A 152 -5.57 8.76 -7.79
N THR A 153 -5.32 9.36 -8.95
CA THR A 153 -3.98 9.43 -9.53
C THR A 153 -3.23 10.65 -8.99
N VAL A 154 -1.97 10.46 -8.63
CA VAL A 154 -1.05 11.50 -8.16
C VAL A 154 0.22 11.47 -9.00
N SER A 155 0.89 12.61 -9.12
CA SER A 155 2.10 12.72 -9.94
C SER A 155 3.32 12.10 -9.25
N VAL A 156 4.12 11.36 -10.02
CA VAL A 156 5.44 10.85 -9.64
C VAL A 156 6.29 10.75 -10.92
N THR A 157 7.52 11.25 -10.92
CA THR A 157 8.30 11.31 -12.16
C THR A 157 8.98 9.99 -12.46
N SER A 158 8.74 9.41 -13.64
CA SER A 158 9.42 8.19 -14.11
C SER A 158 9.43 7.01 -13.10
N PRO A 159 8.28 6.60 -12.54
CA PRO A 159 8.25 5.60 -11.47
C PRO A 159 8.73 4.20 -11.90
N THR A 160 8.83 3.95 -13.21
CA THR A 160 9.37 2.71 -13.80
C THR A 160 10.88 2.76 -14.06
N GLU A 161 11.51 3.93 -13.95
CA GLU A 161 12.94 4.13 -14.21
C GLU A 161 13.73 4.39 -12.92
N THR A 162 13.11 5.09 -11.95
CA THR A 162 13.73 5.51 -10.70
C THR A 162 13.01 4.95 -9.47
N PHE A 163 13.77 4.78 -8.37
CA PHE A 163 13.18 4.46 -7.08
C PHE A 163 12.52 5.69 -6.47
N HIS A 164 11.34 5.50 -5.90
CA HIS A 164 10.63 6.48 -5.09
C HIS A 164 10.26 5.89 -3.74
N THR A 165 10.08 6.78 -2.76
CA THR A 165 9.57 6.42 -1.43
C THR A 165 8.07 6.67 -1.40
N TYR A 166 7.29 5.61 -1.22
CA TYR A 166 5.84 5.66 -1.11
C TYR A 166 5.44 5.40 0.35
N GLY A 167 4.86 6.40 1.00
CA GLY A 167 4.48 6.36 2.41
C GLY A 167 2.97 6.36 2.61
N ILE A 168 2.51 5.69 3.65
CA ILE A 168 1.13 5.66 4.13
C ILE A 168 1.16 5.94 5.63
N SER A 169 0.60 7.07 6.06
CA SER A 169 0.26 7.31 7.47
C SER A 169 -1.20 6.97 7.68
N TRP A 170 -1.48 5.95 8.47
CA TRP A 170 -2.81 5.40 8.70
C TRP A 170 -3.18 5.48 10.18
N THR A 171 -4.28 6.17 10.48
CA THR A 171 -4.79 6.37 11.85
C THR A 171 -6.29 6.13 11.89
N ALA A 172 -6.91 6.09 13.07
CA ALA A 172 -8.37 6.01 13.15
C ALA A 172 -9.09 7.24 12.54
N GLU A 173 -8.41 8.40 12.46
CA GLU A 173 -9.01 9.64 11.97
C GLU A 173 -8.86 9.83 10.46
N ARG A 174 -7.71 9.43 9.90
CA ARG A 174 -7.36 9.67 8.50
C ARG A 174 -6.23 8.78 8.00
N THR A 175 -6.24 8.56 6.69
CA THR A 175 -5.16 7.96 5.91
C THR A 175 -4.53 9.03 5.04
N GLN A 176 -3.21 9.07 5.01
CA GLN A 176 -2.44 10.05 4.24
C GLN A 176 -1.36 9.33 3.42
N TRP A 177 -1.30 9.64 2.13
CA TRP A 177 -0.33 9.08 1.19
C TRP A 177 0.76 10.09 0.90
N TYR A 178 2.00 9.61 0.83
CA TYR A 178 3.20 10.40 0.61
C TYR A 178 4.01 9.85 -0.56
N VAL A 179 4.53 10.74 -1.40
CA VAL A 179 5.54 10.43 -2.43
C VAL A 179 6.79 11.26 -2.13
N ASP A 180 7.92 10.59 -1.92
CA ASP A 180 9.21 11.21 -1.59
C ASP A 180 9.11 12.21 -0.43
N GLY A 181 8.34 11.83 0.60
CA GLY A 181 8.07 12.64 1.79
C GLY A 181 7.03 13.74 1.63
N ASN A 182 6.48 13.96 0.43
CA ASN A 182 5.46 14.97 0.17
C ASN A 182 4.06 14.37 0.29
N LEU A 183 3.19 14.99 1.08
CA LEU A 183 1.78 14.61 1.19
C LEU A 183 1.06 14.84 -0.14
N VAL A 184 0.49 13.79 -0.74
CA VAL A 184 -0.22 13.86 -2.04
C VAL A 184 -1.71 13.57 -1.95
N ARG A 185 -2.17 12.87 -0.91
CA ARG A 185 -3.59 12.59 -0.67
C ARG A 185 -3.89 12.46 0.81
N THR A 186 -5.08 12.90 1.22
CA THR A 186 -5.66 12.62 2.53
C THR A 186 -7.07 12.08 2.35
N LEU A 187 -7.39 10.99 3.04
CA LEU A 187 -8.73 10.43 3.21
C LEU A 187 -9.10 10.57 4.68
N ASN A 188 -10.11 11.38 5.01
CA ASN A 188 -10.63 11.42 6.37
C ASN A 188 -11.61 10.26 6.58
N TYR A 189 -11.72 9.77 7.81
CA TYR A 189 -12.68 8.73 8.20
C TYR A 189 -14.09 9.00 7.65
N ALA A 190 -14.58 10.24 7.81
CA ALA A 190 -15.92 10.63 7.36
C ALA A 190 -16.11 10.62 5.83
N ASP A 191 -15.04 10.79 5.05
CA ASP A 191 -15.10 10.81 3.59
C ASP A 191 -15.30 9.39 3.02
N ALA A 192 -14.90 8.36 3.78
CA ALA A 192 -15.07 6.96 3.41
C ALA A 192 -16.47 6.43 3.79
N VAL A 193 -17.50 7.00 3.17
CA VAL A 193 -18.92 6.63 3.39
C VAL A 193 -19.30 6.82 4.88
N SER A 194 -19.03 8.00 5.43
CA SER A 194 -19.26 8.29 6.86
C SER A 194 -18.54 7.30 7.80
N GLY A 195 -17.42 6.72 7.36
CA GLY A 195 -16.60 5.78 8.13
C GLY A 195 -16.83 4.31 7.85
N THR A 196 -17.95 3.93 7.24
CA THR A 196 -18.28 2.50 7.08
C THR A 196 -17.34 1.78 6.12
N ASN A 197 -16.75 2.50 5.19
CA ASN A 197 -15.74 1.99 4.25
C ASN A 197 -14.33 2.48 4.60
N TYR A 198 -14.11 3.06 5.78
CA TYR A 198 -12.77 3.50 6.16
C TYR A 198 -11.93 2.29 6.62
N PRO A 199 -10.72 2.09 6.07
CA PRO A 199 -9.81 1.04 6.50
C PRO A 199 -9.41 1.22 7.96
N GLN A 200 -9.74 0.27 8.81
CA GLN A 200 -9.68 0.45 10.25
C GLN A 200 -9.33 -0.82 11.02
N THR A 201 -8.90 -1.88 10.35
CA THR A 201 -8.67 -3.20 10.95
C THR A 201 -7.23 -3.61 10.72
N PRO A 202 -6.64 -4.53 11.52
CA PRO A 202 -5.22 -4.86 11.40
C PRO A 202 -4.89 -5.29 9.97
N MET A 203 -3.83 -4.70 9.40
CA MET A 203 -3.41 -4.96 8.03
C MET A 203 -1.98 -5.46 8.00
N ARG A 204 -1.68 -6.28 6.99
CA ARG A 204 -0.33 -6.69 6.63
C ARG A 204 0.04 -6.09 5.28
N PRO A 205 1.30 -5.65 5.09
CA PRO A 205 1.78 -5.33 3.76
C PRO A 205 1.78 -6.54 2.84
N ARG A 206 1.30 -6.35 1.61
CA ARG A 206 1.43 -7.30 0.50
C ARG A 206 2.00 -6.54 -0.70
N ILE A 207 3.08 -7.03 -1.26
CA ILE A 207 3.87 -6.33 -2.28
C ILE A 207 4.16 -7.28 -3.41
N GLY A 208 3.93 -6.84 -4.64
CA GLY A 208 4.10 -7.70 -5.80
C GLY A 208 3.92 -7.00 -7.12
N ILE A 209 3.99 -7.79 -8.18
CA ILE A 209 3.79 -7.37 -9.56
C ILE A 209 2.83 -8.37 -10.22
N TRP A 210 1.95 -7.89 -11.09
CA TRP A 210 1.02 -8.75 -11.82
C TRP A 210 0.62 -8.13 -13.16
N ALA A 211 0.11 -8.96 -14.06
CA ALA A 211 -0.38 -8.53 -15.36
C ALA A 211 -1.88 -8.19 -15.30
N GLY A 212 -2.22 -6.94 -15.01
CA GLY A 212 -3.59 -6.43 -15.13
C GLY A 212 -4.13 -6.53 -16.56
N GLY A 213 -3.24 -6.41 -17.54
CA GLY A 213 -3.51 -6.61 -18.97
C GLY A 213 -3.56 -8.07 -19.43
N ASP A 214 -3.54 -9.07 -18.53
CA ASP A 214 -3.66 -10.46 -18.96
C ASP A 214 -4.96 -10.68 -19.78
N PRO A 215 -4.92 -11.34 -20.94
CA PRO A 215 -6.11 -11.56 -21.78
C PRO A 215 -7.21 -12.39 -21.12
N ASN A 216 -6.91 -13.08 -20.01
CA ASN A 216 -7.90 -13.79 -19.20
C ASN A 216 -8.59 -12.91 -18.14
N ASN A 217 -8.12 -11.69 -17.92
CA ASN A 217 -8.75 -10.76 -16.99
C ASN A 217 -10.04 -10.17 -17.57
N ALA A 218 -10.85 -9.57 -16.70
CA ALA A 218 -12.02 -8.84 -17.15
C ALA A 218 -11.60 -7.66 -18.03
N GLU A 219 -12.37 -7.38 -19.09
CA GLU A 219 -12.12 -6.27 -20.02
C GLU A 219 -11.89 -4.92 -19.31
N GLY A 220 -12.65 -4.65 -18.24
CA GLY A 220 -12.47 -3.43 -17.45
C GLY A 220 -11.11 -3.35 -16.75
N THR A 221 -10.57 -4.47 -16.27
CA THR A 221 -9.24 -4.57 -15.66
C THR A 221 -8.15 -4.36 -16.72
N ILE A 222 -8.29 -5.00 -17.89
CA ILE A 222 -7.35 -4.83 -19.01
C ILE A 222 -7.30 -3.37 -19.46
N GLN A 223 -8.47 -2.73 -19.60
CA GLN A 223 -8.56 -1.31 -19.95
C GLN A 223 -7.96 -0.40 -18.89
N TRP A 224 -8.21 -0.68 -17.60
CA TRP A 224 -7.62 0.08 -16.49
C TRP A 224 -6.09 -0.05 -16.46
N ALA A 225 -5.55 -1.25 -16.73
CA ALA A 225 -4.11 -1.52 -16.80
C ALA A 225 -3.43 -0.92 -18.05
N GLY A 226 -4.20 -0.25 -18.92
CA GLY A 226 -3.70 0.45 -20.10
C GLY A 226 -3.59 -0.41 -21.37
N GLY A 227 -4.15 -1.62 -21.35
CA GLY A 227 -4.19 -2.52 -22.50
C GLY A 227 -3.71 -3.94 -22.19
N GLU A 228 -3.79 -4.80 -23.20
CA GLU A 228 -3.36 -6.19 -23.11
C GLU A 228 -1.83 -6.30 -22.95
N THR A 229 -1.39 -7.20 -22.07
CA THR A 229 0.04 -7.45 -21.80
C THR A 229 0.67 -8.24 -22.95
N ASP A 230 1.75 -7.71 -23.52
CA ASP A 230 2.56 -8.41 -24.52
C ASP A 230 3.70 -9.18 -23.85
N TYR A 231 3.44 -10.43 -23.46
CA TYR A 231 4.44 -11.30 -22.83
C TYR A 231 5.67 -11.58 -23.71
N THR A 232 5.67 -11.26 -25.01
CA THR A 232 6.88 -11.37 -25.83
C THR A 232 7.93 -10.31 -25.50
N GLN A 233 7.55 -9.28 -24.74
CA GLN A 233 8.43 -8.24 -24.21
C GLN A 233 8.93 -8.53 -22.78
N ALA A 234 8.54 -9.67 -22.20
CA ALA A 234 9.07 -10.13 -20.93
C ALA A 234 10.61 -10.32 -21.01
N PRO A 235 11.34 -10.20 -19.88
CA PRO A 235 10.82 -10.04 -18.52
C PRO A 235 10.36 -8.62 -18.17
N PHE A 236 9.34 -8.53 -17.31
CA PHE A 236 8.93 -7.29 -16.65
C PHE A 236 9.27 -7.38 -15.17
N THR A 237 10.03 -6.42 -14.65
CA THR A 237 10.61 -6.53 -13.31
C THR A 237 10.39 -5.29 -12.47
N MET A 238 9.79 -5.50 -11.30
CA MET A 238 9.67 -4.53 -10.21
C MET A 238 10.78 -4.78 -9.19
N TYR A 239 11.27 -3.71 -8.57
CA TYR A 239 12.26 -3.80 -7.49
C TYR A 239 11.77 -3.09 -6.24
N VAL A 240 11.97 -3.71 -5.08
CA VAL A 240 11.71 -3.11 -3.76
C VAL A 240 13.00 -3.08 -2.98
N GLN A 241 13.52 -1.88 -2.73
CA GLN A 241 14.78 -1.70 -2.03
C GLN A 241 14.63 -1.92 -0.51
N SER A 242 13.61 -1.32 0.08
CA SER A 242 13.39 -1.40 1.53
C SER A 242 11.93 -1.19 1.90
N VAL A 243 11.57 -1.69 3.08
CA VAL A 243 10.27 -1.45 3.73
C VAL A 243 10.51 -0.99 5.16
N ARG A 244 9.73 -0.02 5.60
CA ARG A 244 9.68 0.45 6.98
C ARG A 244 8.24 0.48 7.48
N ILE A 245 8.03 -0.10 8.65
CA ILE A 245 6.74 -0.10 9.35
C ILE A 245 6.95 0.52 10.73
N ILE A 246 6.02 1.38 11.14
CA ILE A 246 5.85 1.83 12.51
C ILE A 246 4.47 1.36 12.96
N ASN A 247 4.41 0.51 13.97
CA ASN A 247 3.14 0.00 14.51
C ASN A 247 2.75 0.83 15.73
N TYR A 248 1.60 1.52 15.66
CA TYR A 248 1.13 2.34 16.77
C TYR A 248 0.51 1.51 17.91
N THR A 249 0.21 0.25 17.66
CA THR A 249 -0.36 -0.68 18.65
C THR A 249 0.45 -1.99 18.70
N PRO A 250 1.73 -1.99 19.14
CA PRO A 250 2.54 -3.21 19.19
C PRO A 250 1.89 -4.30 20.04
N ALA A 251 1.66 -5.48 19.45
CA ALA A 251 1.01 -6.61 20.11
C ALA A 251 1.47 -7.94 19.49
N GLU A 252 1.44 -9.02 20.26
CA GLU A 252 1.73 -10.36 19.74
C GLU A 252 0.59 -10.89 18.85
N SER A 253 -0.65 -10.44 19.08
CA SER A 253 -1.77 -10.77 18.22
C SER A 253 -2.90 -9.76 18.32
N TYR A 254 -3.77 -9.77 17.30
CA TYR A 254 -5.01 -9.01 17.26
C TYR A 254 -6.20 -9.96 17.13
N THR A 255 -7.16 -9.84 18.03
CA THR A 255 -8.38 -10.66 18.05
C THR A 255 -9.60 -9.81 17.75
N TRP A 256 -10.43 -10.31 16.85
CA TRP A 256 -11.75 -9.77 16.57
C TRP A 256 -12.76 -10.24 17.62
N THR A 257 -13.33 -9.33 18.42
CA THR A 257 -14.30 -9.69 19.48
C THR A 257 -15.73 -9.82 18.98
N ASP A 258 -16.02 -9.31 17.80
CA ASP A 258 -17.30 -9.42 17.12
C ASP A 258 -17.12 -9.38 15.59
N MET A 259 -18.23 -9.41 14.85
CA MET A 259 -18.25 -9.45 13.37
C MET A 259 -18.53 -8.08 12.75
N THR A 260 -18.35 -6.98 13.49
CA THR A 260 -18.75 -5.65 13.00
C THR A 260 -17.81 -5.07 11.95
N GLY A 261 -16.55 -5.53 11.89
CA GLY A 261 -15.56 -4.87 11.03
C GLY A 261 -15.07 -3.51 11.60
N SER A 262 -15.34 -3.24 12.88
CA SER A 262 -15.02 -1.95 13.53
C SER A 262 -13.69 -2.04 14.25
N TYR A 263 -12.88 -0.98 14.23
CA TYR A 263 -11.62 -0.99 14.98
C TYR A 263 -11.83 -1.17 16.50
N GLU A 264 -12.99 -0.77 17.02
CA GLU A 264 -13.38 -0.97 18.42
C GLU A 264 -13.61 -2.44 18.79
N SER A 265 -13.78 -3.34 17.83
CA SER A 265 -13.87 -4.78 18.07
C SER A 265 -12.52 -5.48 18.10
N ILE A 266 -11.44 -4.78 17.76
CA ILE A 266 -10.09 -5.32 17.78
C ILE A 266 -9.57 -5.27 19.22
N ARG A 267 -9.03 -6.40 19.69
CA ARG A 267 -8.30 -6.50 20.95
C ARG A 267 -6.86 -6.91 20.66
N ALA A 268 -5.94 -6.04 21.03
CA ALA A 268 -4.52 -6.37 21.03
C ALA A 268 -4.19 -7.22 22.27
N SER A 269 -3.31 -8.21 22.12
CA SER A 269 -3.00 -9.16 23.21
C SER A 269 -2.36 -8.53 24.46
N ASN A 270 -1.80 -7.33 24.33
CA ASN A 270 -1.24 -6.56 25.44
C ASN A 270 -2.28 -5.69 26.18
N GLU A 271 -3.52 -5.61 25.69
CA GLU A 271 -4.61 -4.91 26.37
C GLU A 271 -5.15 -5.76 27.52
N THR A 272 -5.20 -5.20 28.72
CA THR A 272 -5.91 -5.82 29.85
C THR A 272 -7.42 -5.65 29.66
N GLU A 273 -8.19 -6.74 29.75
CA GLU A 273 -9.66 -6.71 29.75
C GLU A 273 -10.19 -5.79 30.85
N GLY A 274 -10.59 -4.56 30.49
CA GLY A 274 -11.17 -3.62 31.45
C GLY A 274 -11.18 -2.17 31.00
N GLY A 275 -12.10 -1.81 30.09
CA GLY A 275 -12.52 -0.42 29.91
C GLY A 275 -12.85 -0.05 28.47
N ALA A 276 -14.14 -0.01 28.14
CA ALA A 276 -14.62 0.78 27.01
C ALA A 276 -14.18 2.25 27.19
N GLY A 277 -13.46 2.79 26.22
CA GLY A 277 -13.15 4.21 26.12
C GLY A 277 -11.73 4.59 26.55
N GLY A 278 -10.76 4.37 25.66
CA GLY A 278 -9.45 5.01 25.72
C GLY A 278 -9.10 5.53 24.33
N ALA A 279 -9.45 6.78 24.05
CA ALA A 279 -8.94 7.48 22.88
C ALA A 279 -7.40 7.38 22.88
N VAL A 280 -6.83 6.76 21.85
CA VAL A 280 -5.39 6.77 21.62
C VAL A 280 -5.00 8.23 21.40
N GLY A 281 -4.37 8.81 22.41
CA GLY A 281 -4.00 10.21 22.43
C GLY A 281 -3.04 10.53 21.29
N SER A 282 -3.41 11.54 20.50
CA SER A 282 -2.50 12.27 19.61
C SER A 282 -1.21 12.64 20.36
N SER A 283 -0.10 12.00 20.00
CA SER A 283 1.24 12.54 20.27
C SER A 283 1.77 13.17 18.99
N SER A 284 1.27 14.38 18.70
CA SER A 284 1.90 15.28 17.75
C SER A 284 3.16 15.85 18.39
N SER A 285 4.34 15.30 18.08
CA SER A 285 5.61 16.04 18.04
C SER A 285 6.82 15.11 17.84
N VAL A 286 7.29 14.96 16.60
CA VAL A 286 8.71 15.18 16.23
C VAL A 286 8.87 15.01 14.71
N ILE A 287 8.81 16.13 13.98
CA ILE A 287 9.63 16.29 12.78
C ILE A 287 10.37 17.61 13.01
N ALA A 288 11.61 17.52 13.47
CA ALA A 288 12.50 18.66 13.51
C ALA A 288 13.02 18.87 12.08
N GLU A 289 12.56 19.94 11.43
CA GLU A 289 13.16 20.46 10.21
C GLU A 289 14.62 20.86 10.48
N THR A 290 15.57 20.17 9.89
CA THR A 290 16.92 20.71 9.66
C THR A 290 16.95 21.44 8.33
N SER A 291 16.54 22.71 8.34
CA SER A 291 16.81 23.66 7.27
C SER A 291 18.11 24.42 7.57
N SER A 292 19.22 23.97 6.98
CA SER A 292 20.48 24.71 6.99
C SER A 292 20.51 25.71 5.82
N SER A 293 20.08 26.95 6.06
CA SER A 293 20.39 28.07 5.17
C SER A 293 21.77 28.67 5.50
N PRO A 294 22.59 29.04 4.50
CA PRO A 294 23.85 29.72 4.72
C PRO A 294 23.65 31.20 5.07
N GLY A 295 24.49 31.70 5.98
CA GLY A 295 24.43 33.05 6.56
C GLY A 295 24.63 34.20 5.56
N PRO A 296 24.36 35.45 6.01
CA PRO A 296 24.18 36.58 5.12
C PRO A 296 25.49 37.12 4.55
N ILE A 297 25.44 37.46 3.27
CA ILE A 297 26.41 38.26 2.54
C ILE A 297 26.29 39.71 3.05
N ALA A 298 27.36 40.23 3.66
CA ALA A 298 27.51 41.66 3.92
C ALA A 298 28.24 42.31 2.75
N SER A 299 27.53 43.14 1.98
CA SER A 299 28.11 43.98 0.93
C SER A 299 28.45 45.37 1.46
N ALA A 300 29.76 45.67 1.34
CA ALA A 300 30.42 46.92 0.97
C ALA A 300 30.09 48.25 1.68
N SER A 301 31.16 48.94 2.11
CA SER A 301 31.38 50.34 1.77
C SER A 301 32.88 50.71 1.75
N SER A 302 33.22 51.44 0.70
CA SER A 302 34.48 52.09 0.31
C SER A 302 35.21 52.88 1.39
N VAL A 303 36.54 53.05 1.27
CA VAL A 303 37.24 54.36 1.10
C VAL A 303 38.64 54.14 0.49
N SER A 304 39.02 55.12 -0.32
CA SER A 304 40.16 55.36 -1.18
C SER A 304 41.54 55.62 -0.55
N SER A 305 42.57 55.36 -1.38
CA SER A 305 43.75 56.19 -1.73
C SER A 305 45.00 56.33 -0.85
N SER A 306 46.13 56.31 -1.58
CA SER A 306 47.51 56.77 -1.33
C SER A 306 48.30 55.99 -0.28
N THR A 307 49.49 55.46 -0.57
CA THR A 307 50.63 56.04 -1.32
C THR A 307 51.46 54.94 -1.97
#